data_AF-A0A317APC9-F1
#
_entry.id   AF-A0A317APC9-F1
#
_cell.length_a   1.000
_cell.length_b   1.000
_cell.length_c   1.000
_cell.angle_alpha   90.00
_cell.angle_beta   90.00
_cell.angle_gamma   90.00
#
_symmetry.space_group_name_H-M   'P 1'
#
loop_
_entity.id
_entity.type
_entity.pdbx_description
1 polymer ?
#
loop_
_entity_poly.entity_id
_entity_poly.type
_entity_poly.pdbx_seq_one_letter_code
_entity_poly.pdbx_strand_id
1 'polypeptide(L)'
;MDEWRKYGPIGVLFDVIASICTPQTRQLLERLQREEAETLSVTANVRQLAKPVKTRWNSYFNTFVRAAELHGPIDSYIEYKLEEQSAATAALRRQRNREQPPASQPRLYIREGGLSGKDWAIITEYIQLLEPFAEATRLLEGRGLYGRHGAI
;
A
#
# COMPACT_ATOMS: atom_id res chain seq x y z
N MET A 1 -20.74 -12.75 -1.51
CA MET A 1 -19.99 -11.64 -0.88
C MET A 1 -18.87 -11.30 -1.83
N ASP A 2 -19.03 -10.26 -2.64
CA ASP A 2 -17.88 -9.72 -3.36
C ASP A 2 -16.79 -9.34 -2.35
N GLU A 3 -15.53 -9.62 -2.70
CA GLU A 3 -14.40 -9.43 -1.78
C GLU A 3 -14.27 -7.92 -1.49
N TRP A 4 -14.74 -7.46 -0.33
CA TRP A 4 -14.74 -6.06 0.13
C TRP A 4 -13.40 -5.34 -0.09
N ARG A 5 -12.32 -6.12 -0.12
CA ARG A 5 -10.94 -5.74 -0.44
C ARG A 5 -10.74 -5.17 -1.85
N LYS A 6 -11.75 -5.21 -2.73
CA LYS A 6 -11.67 -4.72 -4.10
C LYS A 6 -12.29 -3.34 -4.30
N TYR A 7 -12.96 -2.79 -3.28
CA TYR A 7 -13.76 -1.59 -3.41
C TYR A 7 -13.25 -0.45 -2.53
N GLY A 8 -13.54 0.77 -2.97
CA GLY A 8 -13.24 2.00 -2.24
C GLY A 8 -11.75 2.19 -1.94
N PRO A 9 -11.44 3.03 -0.94
CA PRO A 9 -10.07 3.37 -0.55
C PRO A 9 -9.19 2.15 -0.26
N ILE A 10 -9.76 1.12 0.35
CA ILE A 10 -9.04 -0.09 0.73
C ILE A 10 -8.63 -0.89 -0.51
N GLY A 11 -9.51 -1.01 -1.51
CA GLY A 11 -9.18 -1.64 -2.77
C GLY A 11 -8.06 -0.94 -3.53
N VAL A 12 -8.12 0.40 -3.56
CA VAL A 12 -7.07 1.24 -4.15
C VAL A 12 -5.75 1.04 -3.43
N LEU A 13 -5.73 1.13 -2.10
CA LEU A 13 -4.52 0.93 -1.29
C LEU A 13 -3.91 -0.46 -1.52
N PHE A 14 -4.71 -1.52 -1.57
CA PHE A 14 -4.21 -2.86 -1.85
C PHE A 14 -3.65 -3.00 -3.27
N ASP A 15 -4.23 -2.32 -4.25
CA ASP A 15 -3.69 -2.32 -5.61
C ASP A 15 -2.35 -1.57 -5.69
N VAL A 16 -2.20 -0.45 -4.95
CA VAL A 16 -0.91 0.25 -4.79
C VAL A 16 0.12 -0.67 -4.14
N ILE A 17 -0.20 -1.27 -2.98
CA ILE A 17 0.66 -2.23 -2.29
C ILE A 17 1.01 -3.42 -3.20
N ALA A 18 0.06 -3.89 -4.01
CA ALA A 18 0.28 -4.98 -4.94
C ALA A 18 1.27 -4.59 -6.04
N SER A 19 1.25 -3.32 -6.49
CA SER A 19 2.18 -2.78 -7.48
C SER A 19 3.61 -2.64 -6.95
N ILE A 20 3.78 -2.43 -5.64
CA ILE A 20 5.08 -2.36 -4.94
C ILE A 20 5.52 -3.76 -4.50
N CYS A 21 5.72 -4.65 -5.47
CA CYS A 21 6.06 -6.06 -5.20
C CYS A 21 7.38 -6.54 -5.80
N THR A 22 7.93 -5.78 -6.75
CA THR A 22 9.21 -6.13 -7.38
C THR A 22 10.36 -5.45 -6.63
N PRO A 23 11.59 -5.97 -6.72
CA PRO A 23 12.76 -5.30 -6.14
C PRO A 23 12.90 -3.85 -6.61
N GLN A 24 12.64 -3.57 -7.89
CA GLN A 24 12.76 -2.22 -8.46
C GLN A 24 11.72 -1.25 -7.88
N THR A 25 10.47 -1.71 -7.73
CA THR A 25 9.40 -0.86 -7.16
C THR A 25 9.59 -0.64 -5.67
N ARG A 26 10.14 -1.62 -4.95
CA ARG A 26 10.53 -1.45 -3.54
C ARG A 26 11.67 -0.45 -3.39
N GLN A 27 12.72 -0.56 -4.21
CA GLN A 27 13.84 0.39 -4.21
C GLN A 27 13.37 1.82 -4.51
N LEU A 28 12.42 1.98 -5.43
CA LEU A 28 11.80 3.28 -5.71
C LEU A 28 11.12 3.84 -4.44
N LEU A 29 10.29 3.04 -3.76
CA LEU A 29 9.64 3.48 -2.51
C LEU A 29 10.67 3.81 -1.41
N GLU A 30 11.74 3.02 -1.28
CA GLU A 30 12.81 3.31 -0.32
C GLU A 30 13.55 4.61 -0.65
N ARG A 31 13.73 4.93 -1.94
CA ARG A 31 14.32 6.20 -2.37
C ARG A 31 13.42 7.37 -1.98
N LEU A 32 12.12 7.27 -2.26
CA LEU A 32 11.13 8.30 -1.91
C LEU A 32 11.05 8.53 -0.40
N GLN A 33 11.18 7.48 0.42
CA GLN A 33 11.28 7.62 1.89
C GLN A 33 12.52 8.41 2.33
N ARG A 34 13.65 8.25 1.65
CA ARG A 34 14.86 9.03 1.95
C ARG A 34 14.70 10.48 1.51
N GLU A 35 14.16 10.72 0.32
CA GLU A 35 13.87 12.07 -0.21
C GLU A 35 12.92 12.85 0.71
N GLU A 36 11.88 12.20 1.23
CA GLU A 36 10.99 12.80 2.23
C GLU A 36 11.72 13.11 3.55
N ALA A 37 12.50 12.16 4.07
CA ALA A 37 13.26 12.37 5.30
C ALA A 37 14.27 13.52 5.17
N GLU A 38 14.92 13.66 4.02
CA GLU A 38 15.80 14.78 3.68
C GLU A 38 15.02 16.10 3.66
N THR A 39 13.86 16.13 3.02
CA THR A 39 12.98 17.31 2.96
C THR A 39 12.52 17.75 4.36
N LEU A 40 12.24 16.79 5.24
CA LEU A 40 11.86 17.04 6.63
C LEU A 40 13.06 17.25 7.57
N SER A 41 14.29 17.13 7.08
CA SER A 41 15.53 17.22 7.87
C SER A 41 15.56 16.23 9.05
N VAL A 42 15.02 15.02 8.86
CA VAL A 42 15.01 13.94 9.85
C VAL A 42 15.85 12.75 9.40
N THR A 43 16.27 11.91 10.33
CA THR A 43 16.96 10.66 9.99
C THR A 43 16.02 9.71 9.26
N ALA A 44 16.41 9.27 8.06
CA ALA A 44 15.63 8.34 7.27
C ALA A 44 15.47 6.99 8.00
N ASN A 45 14.23 6.65 8.36
CA ASN A 45 13.86 5.34 8.91
C ASN A 45 13.12 4.53 7.83
N VAL A 46 13.90 3.92 6.95
CA VAL A 46 13.35 3.19 5.80
C VAL A 46 12.62 1.92 6.26
N ARG A 47 11.35 1.82 5.88
CA ARG A 47 10.45 0.74 6.22
C ARG A 47 9.93 0.04 4.97
N GLN A 48 9.88 -1.28 5.02
CA GLN A 48 9.23 -2.07 3.97
C GLN A 48 7.72 -2.07 4.14
N LEU A 49 7.02 -2.00 3.01
CA LEU A 49 5.58 -2.18 2.95
C LEU A 49 5.24 -3.67 3.02
N ALA A 50 4.31 -4.04 3.90
CA ALA A 50 3.90 -5.44 4.09
C ALA A 50 2.58 -5.72 3.39
N LYS A 51 2.53 -6.78 2.57
CA LYS A 51 1.28 -7.27 1.99
C LYS A 51 0.47 -8.00 3.06
N PRO A 52 -0.86 -7.80 3.13
CA PRO A 52 -1.67 -8.48 4.11
C PRO A 52 -1.82 -9.97 3.75
N VAL A 53 -1.72 -10.83 4.75
CA VAL A 53 -1.97 -12.28 4.63
C VAL A 53 -3.47 -12.55 4.78
N LYS A 54 -4.09 -13.12 3.74
CA LYS A 54 -5.56 -13.32 3.68
C LYS A 54 -6.15 -14.10 4.85
N THR A 55 -5.38 -15.03 5.43
CA THR A 55 -5.79 -15.94 6.50
C THR A 55 -5.49 -15.41 7.91
N ARG A 56 -4.80 -14.27 8.05
CA ARG A 56 -4.43 -13.69 9.34
C ARG A 56 -4.96 -12.28 9.43
N TRP A 57 -6.05 -12.10 10.16
CA TRP A 57 -6.76 -10.83 10.22
C TRP A 57 -5.87 -9.69 10.76
N ASN A 58 -5.01 -9.96 11.76
CA ASN A 58 -4.00 -9.01 12.28
C ASN A 58 -3.05 -8.46 11.20
N SER A 59 -2.82 -9.23 10.13
CA SER A 59 -1.98 -8.78 9.02
C SER A 59 -2.58 -7.57 8.29
N TYR A 60 -3.91 -7.44 8.25
CA TYR A 60 -4.58 -6.30 7.64
C TYR A 60 -4.36 -5.03 8.45
N PHE A 61 -4.57 -5.09 9.76
CA PHE A 61 -4.27 -4.00 10.68
C PHE A 61 -2.82 -3.52 10.54
N ASN A 62 -1.86 -4.45 10.62
CA ASN A 62 -0.43 -4.11 10.49
C ASN A 62 -0.09 -3.49 9.12
N THR A 63 -0.72 -3.98 8.04
CA THR A 63 -0.56 -3.38 6.71
C THR A 63 -1.10 -1.94 6.68
N PHE A 64 -2.28 -1.67 7.24
CA PHE A 64 -2.86 -0.34 7.25
C PHE A 64 -2.03 0.64 8.07
N VAL A 65 -1.59 0.24 9.27
CA VAL A 65 -0.69 1.04 10.10
C VAL A 65 0.60 1.36 9.32
N ARG A 66 1.23 0.34 8.70
CA ARG A 66 2.45 0.57 7.90
C ARG A 66 2.19 1.48 6.70
N ALA A 67 1.04 1.37 6.05
CA ALA A 67 0.69 2.26 4.94
C ALA A 67 0.50 3.71 5.41
N ALA A 68 -0.17 3.93 6.54
CA ALA A 68 -0.38 5.26 7.11
C ALA A 68 0.95 5.91 7.57
N GLU A 69 1.85 5.13 8.15
CA GLU A 69 3.23 5.56 8.47
C GLU A 69 4.01 5.99 7.23
N LEU A 70 3.68 5.42 6.06
CA LEU A 70 4.34 5.66 4.79
C LEU A 70 3.45 6.44 3.82
N HIS A 71 2.45 7.20 4.30
CA HIS A 71 1.48 7.82 3.40
C HIS A 71 2.15 8.77 2.40
N GLY A 72 3.06 9.65 2.85
CA GLY A 72 3.75 10.60 1.98
C GLY A 72 4.58 9.92 0.89
N PRO A 73 5.47 8.96 1.21
CA PRO A 73 6.23 8.23 0.19
C PRO A 73 5.34 7.38 -0.73
N ILE A 74 4.19 6.89 -0.24
CA ILE A 74 3.20 6.19 -1.06
C ILE A 74 2.52 7.17 -2.04
N ASP A 75 2.15 8.37 -1.60
CA ASP A 75 1.55 9.39 -2.45
C ASP A 75 2.53 9.83 -3.54
N SER A 76 3.80 10.09 -3.19
CA SER A 76 4.85 10.37 -4.19
C SER A 76 5.08 9.21 -5.17
N TYR A 77 4.96 7.96 -4.70
CA TYR A 77 5.05 6.79 -5.58
C TYR A 77 3.87 6.74 -6.58
N ILE A 78 2.66 7.04 -6.10
CA ILE A 78 1.45 7.09 -6.93
C ILE A 78 1.59 8.18 -7.98
N GLU A 79 1.99 9.39 -7.58
CA GLU A 79 2.23 10.53 -8.48
C GLU A 79 3.24 10.16 -9.58
N TYR A 80 4.40 9.60 -9.20
CA TYR A 80 5.40 9.11 -10.15
C TYR A 80 4.79 8.12 -11.17
N LYS A 81 3.91 7.22 -10.72
CA LYS A 81 3.27 6.22 -11.59
C LYS A 81 2.18 6.82 -12.47
N LEU A 82 1.43 7.81 -11.99
CA LEU A 82 0.46 8.55 -12.80
C LEU A 82 1.16 9.32 -13.91
N GLU A 83 2.29 9.98 -13.61
CA GLU A 83 3.10 10.69 -14.60
C GLU A 83 3.65 9.74 -15.67
N GLU A 84 4.24 8.61 -15.27
CA GLU A 84 4.74 7.57 -16.18
C GLU A 84 3.66 7.08 -17.16
N GLN A 85 2.44 6.85 -16.65
CA GLN A 85 1.30 6.44 -17.47
C GLN A 85 0.81 7.55 -18.40
N SER A 86 0.76 8.80 -17.92
CA SER A 86 0.38 9.95 -18.72
C SER A 86 1.35 10.15 -19.90
N ALA A 87 2.66 10.00 -19.66
CA ALA A 87 3.69 10.10 -20.68
C ALA A 87 3.58 8.98 -21.72
N ALA A 88 3.37 7.73 -21.27
CA ALA A 88 3.19 6.58 -22.15
C ALA A 88 1.95 6.74 -23.05
N THR A 89 0.81 7.15 -22.48
CA THR A 89 -0.42 7.38 -23.25
C THR A 89 -0.29 8.55 -24.23
N ALA A 90 0.41 9.62 -23.86
CA ALA A 90 0.70 10.72 -24.78
C ALA A 90 1.59 10.28 -25.96
N ALA A 91 2.59 9.43 -25.71
CA ALA A 91 3.44 8.87 -26.77
C ALA A 91 2.65 7.98 -27.73
N LEU A 92 1.77 7.11 -27.21
CA LEU A 92 0.87 6.26 -28.00
C LEU A 92 -0.07 7.08 -28.90
N ARG A 93 -0.65 8.18 -28.38
CA ARG A 93 -1.52 9.07 -29.18
C ARG A 93 -0.78 9.71 -30.37
N ARG A 94 0.52 9.96 -30.24
CA ARG A 94 1.35 10.49 -31.35
C ARG A 94 1.63 9.43 -32.42
N GLN A 95 1.61 8.14 -32.08
CA GLN A 95 1.89 7.02 -33.01
C GLN A 95 0.64 6.50 -33.76
N ARG A 96 -0.37 7.35 -33.99
CA ARG A 96 -1.74 7.04 -34.49
C ARG A 96 -1.86 6.40 -35.90
N ASN A 97 -0.83 5.70 -36.37
CA ASN A 97 -0.77 4.97 -37.65
C ASN A 97 -0.44 3.47 -37.52
N ARG A 98 -0.37 2.89 -36.31
CA ARG A 98 -0.19 1.44 -36.11
C ARG A 98 -1.37 0.85 -35.35
N GLU A 99 -1.83 -0.31 -35.80
CA GLU A 99 -2.81 -1.13 -35.10
C GLU A 99 -2.32 -1.38 -33.68
N GLN A 100 -3.04 -0.84 -32.69
CA GLN A 100 -2.68 -1.00 -31.29
C GLN A 100 -3.24 -2.34 -30.80
N PRO A 101 -2.43 -3.15 -30.09
CA PRO A 101 -2.95 -4.33 -29.41
C PRO A 101 -4.00 -3.91 -28.38
N PRO A 102 -4.95 -4.81 -28.00
CA PRO A 102 -5.97 -4.49 -27.01
C PRO A 102 -5.32 -4.02 -25.72
N ALA A 103 -5.61 -2.79 -25.31
CA ALA A 103 -5.04 -2.19 -24.11
C ALA A 103 -5.47 -3.01 -22.89
N SER A 104 -4.49 -3.57 -22.17
CA SER A 104 -4.76 -4.09 -20.82
C SER A 104 -5.29 -2.93 -19.97
N GLN A 105 -6.36 -3.18 -19.21
CA GLN A 105 -6.90 -2.14 -18.34
C GLN A 105 -5.81 -1.68 -17.35
N PRO A 106 -5.63 -0.36 -17.17
CA PRO A 106 -4.68 0.15 -16.20
C PRO A 106 -5.06 -0.29 -14.78
N ARG A 107 -4.08 -0.30 -13.88
CA ARG A 107 -4.29 -0.66 -12.47
C ARG A 107 -5.34 0.24 -11.83
N LEU A 108 -6.03 -0.26 -10.80
CA LEU A 108 -7.12 0.43 -10.14
C LEU A 108 -6.68 1.80 -9.60
N TYR A 109 -5.54 1.89 -8.92
CA TYR A 109 -5.09 3.18 -8.39
C TYR A 109 -4.76 4.22 -9.46
N ILE A 110 -4.37 3.79 -10.67
CA ILE A 110 -4.16 4.70 -11.80
C ILE A 110 -5.51 5.23 -12.30
N ARG A 111 -6.54 4.37 -12.32
CA ARG A 111 -7.89 4.74 -12.76
C ARG A 111 -8.58 5.69 -11.80
N GLU A 112 -8.41 5.47 -10.50
CA GLU A 112 -8.99 6.31 -9.44
C GLU A 112 -8.17 7.59 -9.20
N GLY A 113 -6.98 7.72 -9.80
CA GLY A 113 -6.12 8.90 -9.65
C GLY A 113 -5.35 8.94 -8.32
N GLY A 114 -5.18 7.79 -7.65
CA GLY A 114 -4.46 7.68 -6.39
C GLY A 114 -5.37 7.58 -5.16
N LEU A 115 -4.80 7.95 -4.00
CA LEU A 115 -5.52 8.08 -2.73
C LEU A 115 -5.61 9.56 -2.37
N SER A 116 -6.82 10.06 -2.11
CA SER A 116 -7.04 11.42 -1.62
C SER A 116 -6.87 11.51 -0.10
N GLY A 117 -6.79 12.74 0.43
CA GLY A 117 -6.81 12.94 1.88
C GLY A 117 -8.06 12.37 2.57
N LYS A 118 -9.21 12.34 1.88
CA LYS A 118 -10.43 11.67 2.38
C LYS A 118 -10.26 10.16 2.44
N ASP A 119 -9.58 9.58 1.45
CA ASP A 119 -9.33 8.14 1.41
C ASP A 119 -8.38 7.73 2.55
N TRP A 120 -7.35 8.53 2.82
CA TRP A 120 -6.45 8.36 3.97
C TRP A 120 -7.17 8.52 5.32
N ALA A 121 -8.14 9.43 5.42
CA ALA A 121 -8.99 9.55 6.61
C ALA A 121 -9.80 8.27 6.84
N ILE A 122 -10.42 7.72 5.79
CA ILE A 122 -11.16 6.44 5.86
C ILE A 122 -10.22 5.30 6.29
N ILE A 123 -9.02 5.20 5.72
CA ILE A 123 -8.03 4.17 6.12
C ILE A 123 -7.66 4.33 7.60
N THR A 124 -7.54 5.56 8.09
CA THR A 124 -7.27 5.85 9.51
C THR A 124 -8.42 5.41 10.41
N GLU A 125 -9.67 5.64 9.99
CA GLU A 125 -10.86 5.13 10.72
C GLU A 125 -10.84 3.59 10.80
N TYR A 126 -10.45 2.90 9.74
CA TYR A 126 -10.26 1.44 9.77
C TYR A 126 -9.18 1.01 10.77
N ILE A 127 -8.07 1.75 10.87
CA ILE A 127 -7.02 1.47 11.86
C ILE A 127 -7.60 1.59 13.28
N GLN A 128 -8.27 2.69 13.58
CA GLN A 128 -8.89 2.93 14.90
C GLN A 128 -9.92 1.87 15.28
N LEU A 129 -10.74 1.44 14.31
CA LEU A 129 -11.73 0.39 14.53
C LEU A 129 -11.09 -0.97 14.84
N LEU A 130 -9.96 -1.28 14.18
CA LEU A 130 -9.28 -2.58 14.30
C LEU A 130 -8.31 -2.66 15.48
N GLU A 131 -7.79 -1.52 15.95
CA GLU A 131 -6.83 -1.41 17.04
C GLU A 131 -7.23 -2.15 18.33
N PRO A 132 -8.45 -1.99 18.90
CA PRO A 132 -8.81 -2.68 20.14
C PRO A 132 -8.82 -4.21 19.98
N PHE A 133 -9.20 -4.70 18.81
CA PHE A 133 -9.16 -6.14 18.51
C PHE A 133 -7.72 -6.64 18.39
N ALA A 134 -6.82 -5.81 17.86
CA ALA A 134 -5.43 -6.19 17.63
C ALA A 134 -4.70 -6.26 18.97
N GLU A 135 -4.98 -5.32 19.86
CA GLU A 135 -4.51 -5.35 21.24
C GLU A 135 -5.07 -6.55 22.01
N ALA A 136 -6.38 -6.80 21.96
CA ALA A 136 -7.00 -7.94 22.63
C ALA A 136 -6.38 -9.26 22.15
N THR A 137 -6.17 -9.42 20.85
CA THR A 137 -5.55 -10.62 20.29
C THR A 137 -4.10 -10.75 20.72
N ARG A 138 -3.32 -9.65 20.72
CA ARG A 138 -1.94 -9.66 21.23
C ARG A 138 -1.86 -10.04 22.72
N LEU A 139 -2.86 -9.68 23.53
CA LEU A 139 -2.93 -10.06 24.94
C LEU A 139 -3.31 -11.54 25.14
N LEU A 140 -4.16 -12.07 24.25
CA LEU A 140 -4.64 -13.46 24.29
C LEU A 140 -3.69 -14.44 23.59
N GLU A 141 -2.86 -13.96 22.66
CA GLU A 141 -1.72 -14.69 22.11
C GLU A 141 -0.75 -14.95 23.27
N GLY A 142 -0.93 -16.12 23.92
CA GLY A 142 -0.28 -16.47 25.17
C GLY A 142 1.20 -16.11 25.17
N ARG A 143 1.62 -15.28 26.12
CA ARG A 143 3.04 -14.99 26.36
C ARG A 143 3.68 -16.28 26.83
N GLY A 144 4.31 -17.02 25.93
CA GLY A 144 5.13 -18.19 26.23
C GLY A 144 6.38 -17.82 27.04
N LEU A 145 6.21 -17.29 28.25
CA LEU A 145 7.28 -17.10 29.23
C LEU A 145 7.62 -18.42 29.94
N TYR A 146 6.75 -19.44 29.83
CA TYR A 146 6.92 -20.75 30.48
C TYR A 146 6.56 -21.92 29.55
N GLY A 147 7.23 -22.05 28.41
CA GLY A 147 7.16 -23.26 27.57
C GLY A 147 8.24 -24.26 27.96
N ARG A 148 7.99 -25.16 28.93
CA ARG A 148 8.90 -26.28 29.22
C ARG A 148 8.57 -27.54 28.40
N HIS A 149 7.39 -27.60 27.80
CA HIS A 149 7.00 -28.64 26.85
C HIS A 149 6.31 -27.98 25.66
N GLY A 150 6.64 -28.45 24.46
CA GLY A 150 6.25 -27.84 23.19
C GLY A 150 4.78 -27.42 23.17
N ALA A 151 4.56 -26.18 22.80
CA ALA A 151 3.22 -25.67 22.56
C ALA A 151 2.61 -26.40 21.34
N ILE A 152 1.35 -26.79 21.57
CA ILE A 152 0.34 -27.47 20.73
C ILE A 152 0.66 -27.60 19.24
#